data_AF-A0A2E6TDR4-F1
#
_entry.id   AF-A0A2E6TDR4-F1
#
_cell.length_a   1.000
_cell.length_b   1.000
_cell.length_c   1.000
_cell.angle_alpha   90.00
_cell.angle_beta   90.00
_cell.angle_gamma   90.00
#
_symmetry.space_group_name_H-M   'P 1'
#
loop_
_entity.id
_entity.type
_entity.pdbx_description
1 polymer ?
#
loop_
_entity_poly.entity_id
_entity_poly.type
_entity_poly.pdbx_seq_one_letter_code
_entity_poly.pdbx_strand_id
1 'polypeptide(L)'
;MTVPKPLTLLFPEEIENWWWAKSKAKWPHSSDEKILNLIREEIVTQSDRFNKERHFTPISYGKRDLSILAYGNFFFPRTWMQNCFVLAEAIDFRGWISPQKGPVRILDLGCGSGPAGLASLWLLRERKIENQIKLHAVDYSGKSLAKLKHLHSENGHLWPQTTLSTERMDLKAGLPKRTRQSFDFILLSSSLNEIHCGKQALRLAKFLSELGAFLKPGGFVAVIEPALKALCEKLHSATTLLTTESPFKLHAPYFNGSPCPMVSSKSRYYSHEVRRIIPPTIVEKLTQPLGLAIRETKFSFVLLSRKNPVSFPKDPSVVRLVSPLKKSKGAYSFVGISGDAEERTFEIQRRGMTVVKYKRLERLERGDVLRLVKWESLEKERLVRIANAEAFDVLWRPLR
;
A
#
# COMPACT_ATOMS: atom_id res chain seq x y z
N MET A 1 31.24 -3.87 3.52
CA MET A 1 30.09 -2.97 3.71
C MET A 1 29.10 -3.67 4.64
N THR A 2 28.98 -3.20 5.87
CA THR A 2 28.02 -3.70 6.85
C THR A 2 26.61 -3.34 6.37
N VAL A 3 25.83 -4.34 5.98
CA VAL A 3 24.41 -4.15 5.63
C VAL A 3 23.73 -3.62 6.90
N PRO A 4 23.15 -2.40 6.90
CA PRO A 4 22.44 -1.88 8.05
C PRO A 4 21.39 -2.90 8.48
N LYS A 5 21.28 -3.15 9.79
CA LYS A 5 20.19 -4.00 10.31
C LYS A 5 18.87 -3.45 9.75
N PRO A 6 18.08 -4.28 9.05
CA PRO A 6 16.86 -3.80 8.44
C PRO A 6 15.86 -3.35 9.52
N LEU A 7 15.35 -2.13 9.38
CA LEU A 7 14.34 -1.55 10.28
C LEU A 7 12.98 -2.20 10.01
N THR A 8 12.38 -2.69 11.09
CA THR A 8 11.05 -3.31 11.19
C THR A 8 9.96 -2.25 10.98
N LEU A 9 9.08 -2.44 9.99
CA LEU A 9 7.97 -1.52 9.73
C LEU A 9 6.85 -1.73 10.78
N LEU A 10 6.74 -0.80 11.72
CA LEU A 10 5.69 -0.74 12.73
C LEU A 10 4.91 0.57 12.66
N PHE A 11 3.68 0.55 13.15
CA PHE A 11 2.92 1.77 13.36
C PHE A 11 3.45 2.49 14.62
N PRO A 12 3.80 3.79 14.56
CA PRO A 12 4.34 4.48 15.73
C PRO A 12 3.30 4.62 16.86
N GLU A 13 3.71 4.29 18.09
CA GLU A 13 2.85 4.34 19.27
C GLU A 13 2.41 5.78 19.59
N GLU A 14 3.25 6.76 19.29
CA GLU A 14 2.96 8.18 19.49
C GLU A 14 1.75 8.63 18.66
N ILE A 15 1.61 8.10 17.44
CA ILE A 15 0.49 8.40 16.55
C ILE A 15 -0.79 7.73 17.06
N GLU A 16 -0.69 6.49 17.55
CA GLU A 16 -1.81 5.81 18.22
C GLU A 16 -2.30 6.62 19.42
N ASN A 17 -1.38 6.96 20.33
CA ASN A 17 -1.65 7.70 21.55
C ASN A 17 -2.25 9.08 21.24
N TRP A 18 -1.78 9.75 20.18
CA TRP A 18 -2.33 11.02 19.73
C TRP A 18 -3.80 10.89 19.33
N TRP A 19 -4.15 9.91 18.48
CA TRP A 19 -5.53 9.71 18.04
C TRP A 19 -6.46 9.38 19.19
N TRP A 20 -6.01 8.55 20.14
CA TRP A 20 -6.79 8.24 21.33
C TRP A 20 -6.96 9.45 22.25
N ALA A 21 -5.90 10.23 22.46
CA ALA A 21 -5.95 11.46 23.25
C ALA A 21 -6.94 12.48 22.65
N LYS A 22 -6.98 12.64 21.32
CA LYS A 22 -7.97 13.51 20.66
C LYS A 22 -9.40 12.98 20.81
N SER A 23 -9.61 11.66 20.89
CA SER A 23 -10.92 11.08 21.20
C SER A 23 -11.34 11.41 22.64
N LYS A 24 -10.47 11.20 23.63
CA LYS A 24 -10.74 11.55 25.04
C LYS A 24 -11.02 13.04 25.22
N ALA A 25 -10.24 13.90 24.59
CA ALA A 25 -10.44 15.35 24.64
C ALA A 25 -11.78 15.80 24.02
N LYS A 26 -12.32 15.03 23.06
CA LYS A 26 -13.63 15.35 22.46
C LYS A 26 -14.79 15.03 23.39
N TRP A 27 -14.64 14.02 24.26
CA TRP A 27 -15.66 13.59 25.21
C TRP A 27 -15.07 13.48 26.64
N PRO A 28 -14.68 14.60 27.26
CA PRO A 28 -13.92 14.60 28.52
C PRO A 28 -14.69 14.03 29.72
N HIS A 29 -16.03 14.00 29.66
CA HIS A 29 -16.89 13.47 30.72
C HIS A 29 -17.35 12.03 30.46
N SER A 30 -16.92 11.40 29.34
CA SER A 30 -17.24 10.01 29.03
C SER A 30 -16.13 9.08 29.54
N SER A 31 -16.49 7.91 30.04
CA SER A 31 -15.52 6.85 30.30
C SER A 31 -14.90 6.33 29.01
N ASP A 32 -13.70 5.75 29.11
CA ASP A 32 -13.00 5.11 27.98
C ASP A 32 -13.89 4.08 27.27
N GLU A 33 -14.62 3.25 28.02
CA GLU A 33 -15.52 2.24 27.44
C GLU A 33 -16.68 2.87 26.65
N LYS A 34 -17.23 3.99 27.13
CA LYS A 34 -18.27 4.72 26.39
C LYS A 34 -17.72 5.29 25.08
N ILE A 35 -16.49 5.82 25.09
CA ILE A 35 -15.84 6.32 23.87
C ILE A 35 -15.55 5.17 22.89
N LEU A 36 -15.07 4.03 23.39
CA LEU A 36 -14.84 2.83 22.57
C LEU A 36 -16.14 2.40 21.89
N ASN A 37 -17.26 2.33 22.61
CA ASN A 37 -18.56 1.95 22.04
C ASN A 37 -19.04 2.92 20.95
N LEU A 38 -18.94 4.23 21.18
CA LEU A 38 -19.27 5.23 20.15
C LEU A 38 -18.42 5.05 18.88
N ILE A 39 -17.12 4.77 19.04
CA ILE A 39 -16.22 4.55 17.90
C ILE A 39 -16.54 3.22 17.20
N ARG A 40 -16.86 2.16 17.94
CA ARG A 40 -17.24 0.84 17.37
C ARG A 40 -18.45 0.94 16.45
N GLU A 41 -19.51 1.63 16.89
CA GLU A 41 -20.72 1.86 16.08
C GLU A 41 -20.38 2.61 14.77
N GLU A 42 -19.55 3.64 14.87
CA GLU A 42 -19.12 4.41 13.72
C GLU A 42 -18.20 3.60 12.79
N ILE A 43 -17.34 2.72 13.32
CA ILE A 43 -16.51 1.81 12.50
C ILE A 43 -17.37 0.90 11.64
N VAL A 44 -18.47 0.34 12.17
CA VAL A 44 -19.38 -0.51 11.40
C VAL A 44 -19.99 0.28 10.25
N THR A 45 -20.50 1.48 10.54
CA THR A 45 -21.09 2.38 9.53
C THR A 45 -20.09 2.75 8.44
N GLN A 46 -18.85 3.09 8.81
CA GLN A 46 -17.79 3.40 7.84
C GLN A 46 -17.35 2.19 7.03
N SER A 47 -17.24 1.02 7.66
CA SER A 47 -16.89 -0.23 6.97
C SER A 47 -17.90 -0.56 5.89
N ASP A 48 -19.20 -0.42 6.17
CA ASP A 48 -20.26 -0.63 5.18
C ASP A 48 -20.18 0.39 4.05
N ARG A 49 -19.87 1.65 4.36
CA ARG A 49 -19.64 2.67 3.34
C ARG A 49 -18.47 2.35 2.42
N PHE A 50 -17.33 1.93 2.98
CA PHE A 50 -16.12 1.67 2.22
C PHE A 50 -16.21 0.39 1.37
N ASN A 51 -16.93 -0.63 1.87
CA ASN A 51 -16.94 -1.96 1.26
C ASN A 51 -18.23 -2.31 0.50
N LYS A 52 -19.40 -1.82 0.94
CA LYS A 52 -20.71 -2.19 0.39
C LYS A 52 -21.34 -1.04 -0.40
N GLU A 53 -21.68 0.05 0.27
CA GLU A 53 -22.50 1.12 -0.30
C GLU A 53 -21.74 1.98 -1.30
N ARG A 54 -20.47 2.31 -0.99
CA ARG A 54 -19.56 3.08 -1.85
C ARG A 54 -20.10 4.45 -2.29
N HIS A 55 -20.95 5.05 -1.46
CA HIS A 55 -21.45 6.41 -1.64
C HIS A 55 -20.54 7.41 -0.93
N PHE A 56 -19.71 8.10 -1.72
CA PHE A 56 -18.75 9.08 -1.23
C PHE A 56 -19.23 10.50 -1.52
N THR A 57 -19.89 11.12 -0.54
CA THR A 57 -20.26 12.54 -0.58
C THR A 57 -19.39 13.33 0.39
N PRO A 58 -19.14 14.64 0.15
CA PRO A 58 -18.39 15.46 1.09
C PRO A 58 -18.96 15.50 2.52
N ILE A 59 -20.24 15.14 2.66
CA ILE A 59 -20.98 15.10 3.93
C ILE A 59 -20.75 13.76 4.67
N SER A 60 -20.32 12.69 3.98
CA SER A 60 -20.47 11.33 4.49
C SER A 60 -19.54 11.00 5.67
N TYR A 61 -18.26 11.39 5.65
CA TYR A 61 -17.35 11.13 6.80
C TYR A 61 -16.43 12.30 7.16
N GLY A 62 -15.96 13.11 6.20
CA GLY A 62 -15.06 14.24 6.48
C GLY A 62 -15.67 15.39 7.29
N LYS A 63 -16.98 15.36 7.56
CA LYS A 63 -17.69 16.44 8.26
C LYS A 63 -17.87 16.22 9.76
N ARG A 64 -17.92 14.97 10.23
CA ARG A 64 -18.25 14.61 11.63
C ARG A 64 -16.97 14.29 12.40
N ASP A 65 -16.85 14.87 13.59
CA ASP A 65 -15.69 14.61 14.45
C ASP A 65 -15.60 13.13 14.85
N LEU A 66 -16.74 12.50 15.17
CA LEU A 66 -16.81 11.07 15.46
C LEU A 66 -16.28 10.24 14.28
N SER A 67 -16.66 10.59 13.05
CA SER A 67 -16.22 9.85 11.87
C SER A 67 -14.70 9.97 11.65
N ILE A 68 -14.14 11.16 11.80
CA ILE A 68 -12.69 11.39 11.68
C ILE A 68 -11.92 10.69 12.79
N LEU A 69 -12.43 10.72 14.04
CA LEU A 69 -11.80 10.05 15.18
C LEU A 69 -11.89 8.53 15.05
N ALA A 70 -13.01 7.99 14.57
CA ALA A 70 -13.13 6.56 14.27
C ALA A 70 -12.16 6.14 13.16
N TYR A 71 -12.03 6.94 12.09
CA TYR A 71 -11.01 6.71 11.07
C TYR A 71 -9.60 6.71 11.66
N GLY A 72 -9.26 7.73 12.44
CA GLY A 72 -7.96 7.89 13.09
C GLY A 72 -7.58 6.73 14.00
N ASN A 73 -8.52 6.22 14.80
CA ASN A 73 -8.24 5.14 15.75
C ASN A 73 -8.26 3.74 15.11
N PHE A 74 -8.86 3.56 13.93
CA PHE A 74 -9.09 2.22 13.36
C PHE A 74 -8.57 2.00 11.94
N PHE A 75 -8.89 2.91 11.01
CA PHE A 75 -8.53 2.79 9.59
C PHE A 75 -7.17 3.41 9.28
N PHE A 76 -6.78 4.46 10.01
CA PHE A 76 -5.53 5.18 9.81
C PHE A 76 -4.29 4.28 9.99
N PRO A 77 -4.16 3.45 11.05
CA PRO A 77 -2.99 2.58 11.20
C PRO A 77 -2.88 1.54 10.07
N ARG A 78 -4.01 1.00 9.59
CA ARG A 78 -4.01 0.06 8.46
C ARG A 78 -3.56 0.74 7.18
N THR A 79 -4.10 1.92 6.90
CA THR A 79 -3.78 2.72 5.71
C THR A 79 -2.31 3.15 5.74
N TRP A 80 -1.80 3.54 6.91
CA TRP A 80 -0.38 3.82 7.13
C TRP A 80 0.48 2.62 6.73
N MET A 81 0.20 1.44 7.28
CA MET A 81 0.99 0.24 6.98
C MET A 81 0.95 -0.16 5.50
N GLN A 82 -0.20 -0.03 4.84
CA GLN A 82 -0.30 -0.27 3.39
C GLN A 82 0.63 0.67 2.60
N ASN A 83 0.64 1.96 2.95
CA ASN A 83 1.52 2.94 2.31
C ASN A 83 2.99 2.66 2.60
N CYS A 84 3.35 2.29 3.84
CA CYS A 84 4.71 1.89 4.17
C CYS A 84 5.18 0.71 3.31
N PHE A 85 4.36 -0.32 3.13
CA PHE A 85 4.74 -1.48 2.31
C PHE A 85 4.97 -1.13 0.84
N VAL A 86 4.08 -0.34 0.24
CA VAL A 86 4.17 0.06 -1.17
C VAL A 86 5.34 1.01 -1.41
N LEU A 87 5.54 1.98 -0.51
CA LEU A 87 6.66 2.92 -0.63
C LEU A 87 8.01 2.24 -0.34
N ALA A 88 8.05 1.30 0.60
CA ALA A 88 9.25 0.50 0.82
C ALA A 88 9.59 -0.32 -0.43
N GLU A 89 8.59 -0.85 -1.15
CA GLU A 89 8.86 -1.51 -2.43
C GLU A 89 9.47 -0.54 -3.45
N ALA A 90 8.94 0.69 -3.56
CA ALA A 90 9.49 1.71 -4.45
C ALA A 90 10.96 2.06 -4.13
N ILE A 91 11.27 2.24 -2.84
CA ILE A 91 12.59 2.67 -2.34
C ILE A 91 13.59 1.50 -2.37
N ASP A 92 13.24 0.38 -1.75
CA ASP A 92 14.16 -0.71 -1.43
C ASP A 92 14.29 -1.72 -2.58
N PHE A 93 13.30 -1.79 -3.48
CA PHE A 93 13.25 -2.82 -4.54
C PHE A 93 13.12 -2.26 -5.97
N ARG A 94 12.40 -1.14 -6.17
CA ARG A 94 12.21 -0.55 -7.51
C ARG A 94 13.28 0.43 -7.94
N GLY A 95 14.26 0.70 -7.08
CA GLY A 95 15.38 1.57 -7.40
C GLY A 95 14.97 3.03 -7.56
N TRP A 96 14.00 3.49 -6.75
CA TRP A 96 13.88 4.92 -6.49
C TRP A 96 15.12 5.42 -5.76
N ILE A 97 15.60 6.59 -6.15
CA ILE A 97 16.78 7.21 -5.58
C ILE A 97 16.38 8.63 -5.17
N SER A 98 16.72 9.02 -3.94
CA SER A 98 16.45 10.37 -3.48
C SER A 98 17.23 11.41 -4.31
N PRO A 99 16.73 12.65 -4.44
CA PRO A 99 17.48 13.71 -5.10
C PRO A 99 18.82 13.97 -4.41
N GLN A 100 19.91 14.08 -5.18
CA GLN A 100 21.23 14.43 -4.63
C GLN A 100 21.25 15.82 -3.98
N LYS A 101 20.45 16.76 -4.51
CA LYS A 101 20.31 18.12 -3.99
C LYS A 101 18.84 18.52 -3.91
N GLY A 102 18.53 19.35 -2.92
CA GLY A 102 17.19 19.92 -2.73
C GLY A 102 16.20 18.95 -2.09
N PRO A 103 14.92 19.37 -1.98
CA PRO A 103 13.94 18.62 -1.20
C PRO A 103 13.33 17.46 -1.98
N VAL A 104 12.99 16.41 -1.24
CA VAL A 104 12.02 15.38 -1.66
C VAL A 104 10.63 16.01 -1.59
N ARG A 105 9.87 15.93 -2.67
CA ARG A 105 8.52 16.52 -2.78
C ARG A 105 7.48 15.42 -2.95
N ILE A 106 6.45 15.47 -2.12
CA ILE A 106 5.39 14.47 -2.08
C ILE A 106 4.06 15.18 -2.28
N LEU A 107 3.25 14.68 -3.21
CA LEU A 107 1.87 15.11 -3.44
C LEU A 107 0.93 14.00 -2.97
N ASP A 108 0.08 14.27 -1.99
CA ASP A 108 -0.91 13.32 -1.47
C ASP A 108 -2.32 13.76 -1.87
N LEU A 109 -2.92 13.02 -2.81
CA LEU A 109 -4.21 13.34 -3.44
C LEU A 109 -5.34 12.55 -2.80
N GLY A 110 -6.31 13.26 -2.21
CA GLY A 110 -7.36 12.66 -1.40
C GLY A 110 -6.79 12.17 -0.07
N CYS A 111 -5.96 13.02 0.55
CA CYS A 111 -5.13 12.63 1.68
C CYS A 111 -5.93 12.35 2.96
N GLY A 112 -7.20 12.78 3.05
CA GLY A 112 -8.00 12.69 4.25
C GLY A 112 -7.29 13.34 5.45
N SER A 113 -7.05 12.55 6.50
CA SER A 113 -6.28 12.98 7.69
C SER A 113 -4.77 12.72 7.58
N GLY A 114 -4.31 12.32 6.40
CA GLY A 114 -2.91 12.16 5.99
C GLY A 114 -2.20 10.85 6.34
N PRO A 115 -2.86 9.66 6.41
CA PRO A 115 -2.14 8.42 6.69
C PRO A 115 -1.08 8.09 5.62
N ALA A 116 -1.32 8.42 4.35
CA ALA A 116 -0.37 8.16 3.26
C ALA A 116 0.81 9.13 3.28
N GLY A 117 0.54 10.43 3.29
CA GLY A 117 1.55 11.47 3.38
C GLY A 117 2.42 11.33 4.62
N LEU A 118 1.86 11.13 5.82
CA LEU A 118 2.66 11.00 7.03
C LEU A 118 3.44 9.69 7.10
N ALA A 119 2.87 8.57 6.62
CA ALA A 119 3.62 7.31 6.48
C ALA A 119 4.83 7.46 5.57
N SER A 120 4.72 8.26 4.50
CA SER A 120 5.83 8.55 3.61
C SER A 120 6.93 9.39 4.29
N LEU A 121 6.57 10.38 5.10
CA LEU A 121 7.54 11.18 5.85
C LEU A 121 8.32 10.30 6.83
N TRP A 122 7.60 9.50 7.61
CA TRP A 122 8.18 8.58 8.59
C TRP A 122 9.10 7.57 7.91
N LEU A 123 8.62 6.87 6.86
CA LEU A 123 9.41 5.85 6.18
C LEU A 123 10.70 6.41 5.56
N LEU A 124 10.64 7.60 4.96
CA LEU A 124 11.84 8.24 4.39
C LEU A 124 12.88 8.55 5.48
N ARG A 125 12.45 8.92 6.69
CA ARG A 125 13.35 9.13 7.84
C ARG A 125 13.88 7.82 8.40
N GLU A 126 13.07 6.77 8.48
CA GLU A 126 13.53 5.41 8.81
C GLU A 126 14.58 4.90 7.81
N ARG A 127 14.50 5.32 6.54
CA ARG A 127 15.50 5.02 5.50
C ARG A 127 16.68 6.00 5.48
N LYS A 128 16.81 6.86 6.51
CA LYS A 128 17.89 7.84 6.67
C LYS A 128 18.03 8.78 5.47
N ILE A 129 16.92 9.08 4.79
CA ILE A 129 16.91 10.14 3.79
C ILE A 129 17.02 11.47 4.53
N GLU A 130 18.11 12.19 4.32
CA GLU A 130 18.42 13.44 5.04
C GLU A 130 17.84 14.68 4.35
N ASN A 131 17.37 14.57 3.11
CA ASN A 131 16.78 15.69 2.39
C ASN A 131 15.63 16.32 3.20
N GLN A 132 15.47 17.65 3.10
CA GLN A 132 14.22 18.30 3.47
C GLN A 132 13.07 17.62 2.71
N ILE A 133 11.96 17.30 3.39
CA ILE A 133 10.78 16.72 2.73
C ILE A 133 9.65 17.76 2.73
N LYS A 134 9.03 17.95 1.57
CA LYS A 134 7.87 18.83 1.41
C LYS A 134 6.66 17.99 1.05
N LEU A 135 5.67 17.94 1.94
CA LEU A 135 4.39 17.30 1.72
C LEU A 135 3.35 18.34 1.30
N HIS A 136 2.73 18.11 0.14
CA HIS A 136 1.57 18.84 -0.32
C HIS A 136 0.36 17.91 -0.30
N ALA A 137 -0.59 18.18 0.59
CA ALA A 137 -1.73 17.32 0.86
C ALA A 137 -3.03 17.99 0.39
N VAL A 138 -3.80 17.27 -0.43
CA VAL A 138 -5.02 17.79 -1.06
C VAL A 138 -6.21 16.94 -0.62
N ASP A 139 -7.25 17.57 -0.13
CA ASP A 139 -8.51 16.89 0.22
C ASP A 139 -9.70 17.86 0.20
N TYR A 140 -10.92 17.36 0.02
CA TYR A 140 -12.12 18.20 0.08
C TYR A 140 -12.49 18.59 1.53
N SER A 141 -12.07 17.76 2.51
CA SER A 141 -12.41 17.88 3.92
C SER A 141 -11.44 18.81 4.66
N GLY A 142 -11.88 20.06 4.89
CA GLY A 142 -11.13 21.00 5.71
C GLY A 142 -10.85 20.51 7.14
N LYS A 143 -11.76 19.71 7.72
CA LYS A 143 -11.55 19.13 9.06
C LYS A 143 -10.47 18.05 9.07
N SER A 144 -10.44 17.19 8.06
CA SER A 144 -9.41 16.16 7.93
C SER A 144 -8.04 16.80 7.70
N LEU A 145 -7.96 17.83 6.85
CA LEU A 145 -6.74 18.62 6.64
C LEU A 145 -6.27 19.32 7.93
N ALA A 146 -7.19 19.84 8.75
CA ALA A 146 -6.83 20.40 10.05
C ALA A 146 -6.24 19.34 11.00
N LYS A 147 -6.82 18.13 11.04
CA LYS A 147 -6.25 17.01 11.81
C LYS A 147 -4.87 16.60 11.33
N LEU A 148 -4.66 16.54 10.01
CA LEU A 148 -3.34 16.30 9.42
C LEU A 148 -2.32 17.35 9.90
N LYS A 149 -2.64 18.65 9.84
CA LYS A 149 -1.76 19.72 10.33
C LYS A 149 -1.41 19.58 11.81
N HIS A 150 -2.40 19.29 12.65
CA HIS A 150 -2.18 19.14 14.09
C HIS A 150 -1.34 17.90 14.37
N LEU A 151 -1.63 16.77 13.72
CA LEU A 151 -0.86 15.54 13.89
C LEU A 151 0.60 15.75 13.44
N HIS A 152 0.81 16.40 12.30
CA HIS A 152 2.13 16.75 11.75
C HIS A 152 2.95 17.64 12.71
N SER A 153 2.34 18.71 13.22
CA SER A 153 3.02 19.68 14.09
C SER A 153 3.28 19.16 15.50
N GLU A 154 2.30 18.49 16.11
CA GLU A 154 2.42 17.97 17.48
C GLU A 154 3.36 16.74 17.57
N ASN A 155 3.66 16.07 16.45
CA ASN A 155 4.58 14.92 16.39
C ASN A 155 5.79 15.18 15.48
N GLY A 156 6.24 16.44 15.37
CA GLY A 156 7.34 16.85 14.48
C GLY A 156 8.65 16.07 14.67
N HIS A 157 8.88 15.49 15.86
CA HIS A 157 10.06 14.68 16.16
C HIS A 157 10.13 13.37 15.36
N LEU A 158 9.00 12.83 14.90
CA LEU A 158 8.95 11.63 14.05
C LEU A 158 9.37 11.90 12.60
N TRP A 159 9.38 13.17 12.17
CA TRP A 159 9.71 13.59 10.82
C TRP A 159 10.45 14.93 10.84
N PRO A 160 11.68 14.97 11.38
CA PRO A 160 12.45 16.20 11.44
C PRO A 160 12.69 16.76 10.03
N GLN A 161 12.83 18.08 9.90
CA GLN A 161 13.11 18.77 8.63
C GLN A 161 12.06 18.51 7.53
N THR A 162 10.79 18.45 7.92
CA THR A 162 9.68 18.33 6.97
C THR A 162 8.77 19.55 7.03
N THR A 163 8.16 19.89 5.90
CA THR A 163 7.15 20.95 5.82
C THR A 163 5.86 20.39 5.21
N LEU A 164 4.72 20.77 5.79
CA LEU A 164 3.40 20.39 5.31
C LEU A 164 2.67 21.62 4.77
N SER A 165 2.10 21.48 3.58
CA SER A 165 1.14 22.40 3.00
C SER A 165 -0.14 21.64 2.67
N THR A 166 -1.29 22.28 2.84
CA THR A 166 -2.59 21.67 2.55
C THR A 166 -3.39 22.52 1.58
N GLU A 167 -4.07 21.89 0.64
CA GLU A 167 -5.02 22.53 -0.27
C GLU A 167 -6.39 21.88 -0.12
N ARG A 168 -7.42 22.71 0.10
CA ARG A 168 -8.80 22.22 0.14
C ARG A 168 -9.38 22.24 -1.26
N MET A 169 -9.57 21.07 -1.86
CA MET A 169 -10.09 20.93 -3.23
C MET A 169 -10.84 19.61 -3.38
N ASP A 170 -11.96 19.64 -4.12
CA ASP A 170 -12.64 18.42 -4.57
C ASP A 170 -11.97 17.89 -5.85
N LEU A 171 -11.26 16.77 -5.72
CA LEU A 171 -10.55 16.13 -6.83
C LEU A 171 -11.48 15.54 -7.89
N LYS A 172 -12.79 15.47 -7.65
CA LYS A 172 -13.78 15.13 -8.69
C LYS A 172 -13.88 16.22 -9.76
N ALA A 173 -13.53 17.47 -9.42
CA ALA A 173 -13.52 18.59 -10.34
C ALA A 173 -12.23 18.66 -11.20
N GLY A 174 -11.21 17.85 -10.88
CA GLY A 174 -9.94 17.81 -11.60
C GLY A 174 -8.74 17.76 -10.66
N LEU A 175 -7.55 17.94 -11.23
CA LEU A 175 -6.29 18.02 -10.48
C LEU A 175 -5.99 19.45 -10.01
N PRO A 176 -5.20 19.62 -8.93
CA PRO A 176 -4.73 20.93 -8.49
C PRO A 176 -4.06 21.70 -9.63
N LYS A 177 -4.08 23.03 -9.57
CA LYS A 177 -3.40 23.86 -10.58
C LYS A 177 -1.92 23.50 -10.63
N ARG A 178 -1.41 23.27 -11.84
CA ARG A 178 -0.01 22.95 -12.05
C ARG A 178 0.87 24.07 -11.50
N THR A 179 1.73 23.73 -10.56
CA THR A 179 2.79 24.64 -10.09
C THR A 179 4.06 24.40 -10.92
N ARG A 180 5.05 25.28 -10.78
CA ARG A 180 6.40 25.04 -11.34
C ARG A 180 7.12 23.84 -10.70
N GLN A 181 6.56 23.26 -9.63
CA GLN A 181 7.18 22.18 -8.88
C GLN A 181 6.70 20.82 -9.39
N SER A 182 7.62 19.87 -9.47
CA SER A 182 7.33 18.46 -9.74
C SER A 182 7.66 17.59 -8.52
N PHE A 183 6.99 16.46 -8.41
CA PHE A 183 7.00 15.59 -7.23
C PHE A 183 7.82 14.33 -7.46
N ASP A 184 8.50 13.88 -6.40
CA ASP A 184 9.20 12.60 -6.34
C ASP A 184 8.22 11.45 -6.08
N PHE A 185 7.18 11.71 -5.28
CA PHE A 185 6.06 10.79 -5.06
C PHE A 185 4.72 11.50 -5.25
N ILE A 186 3.81 10.83 -5.95
CA ILE A 186 2.38 11.20 -5.99
C ILE A 186 1.61 10.02 -5.40
N LEU A 187 0.83 10.27 -4.36
CA LEU A 187 0.11 9.26 -3.58
C LEU A 187 -1.39 9.39 -3.85
N LEU A 188 -2.04 8.25 -4.09
CA LEU A 188 -3.49 8.08 -4.17
C LEU A 188 -3.85 6.86 -3.33
N SER A 189 -4.08 7.07 -2.03
CA SER A 189 -4.32 5.98 -1.08
C SER A 189 -5.80 5.91 -0.70
N SER A 190 -6.49 4.89 -1.21
CA SER A 190 -7.94 4.68 -1.09
C SER A 190 -8.76 5.88 -1.59
N SER A 191 -8.21 6.69 -2.48
CA SER A 191 -8.84 7.92 -2.96
C SER A 191 -9.29 7.87 -4.42
N LEU A 192 -8.59 7.14 -5.29
CA LEU A 192 -8.95 7.07 -6.72
C LEU A 192 -10.33 6.43 -6.90
N ASN A 193 -10.64 5.39 -6.12
CA ASN A 193 -11.95 4.74 -6.10
C ASN A 193 -13.08 5.66 -5.61
N GLU A 194 -12.78 6.66 -4.77
CA GLU A 194 -13.75 7.65 -4.28
C GLU A 194 -13.98 8.75 -5.32
N ILE A 195 -12.88 9.27 -5.89
CA ILE A 195 -12.90 10.35 -6.90
C ILE A 195 -13.63 9.86 -8.15
N HIS A 196 -13.31 8.65 -8.62
CA HIS A 196 -13.84 8.07 -9.85
C HIS A 196 -14.82 6.91 -9.60
N CYS A 197 -15.56 6.96 -8.49
CA CYS A 197 -16.56 5.94 -8.15
C CYS A 197 -17.53 5.72 -9.34
N GLY A 198 -17.75 4.46 -9.71
CA GLY A 198 -18.60 4.08 -10.85
C GLY A 198 -18.06 4.42 -12.26
N LYS A 199 -16.97 5.18 -12.42
CA LYS A 199 -16.44 5.57 -13.75
C LYS A 199 -15.66 4.46 -14.43
N GLN A 200 -15.66 4.34 -15.75
CA GLN A 200 -14.95 3.25 -16.46
C GLN A 200 -13.42 3.34 -16.37
N ALA A 201 -12.72 2.23 -16.62
CA ALA A 201 -11.25 2.13 -16.57
C ALA A 201 -10.54 3.18 -17.45
N LEU A 202 -11.08 3.52 -18.62
CA LEU A 202 -10.54 4.55 -19.50
C LEU A 202 -10.48 5.94 -18.83
N ARG A 203 -11.47 6.29 -17.99
CA ARG A 203 -11.46 7.57 -17.26
C ARG A 203 -10.37 7.59 -16.20
N LEU A 204 -10.15 6.47 -15.51
CA LEU A 204 -9.04 6.33 -14.55
C LEU A 204 -7.70 6.44 -15.28
N ALA A 205 -7.54 5.79 -16.43
CA ALA A 205 -6.32 5.87 -17.23
C ALA A 205 -6.01 7.32 -17.64
N LYS A 206 -7.01 8.08 -18.11
CA LYS A 206 -6.85 9.51 -18.44
C LYS A 206 -6.42 10.34 -17.23
N PHE A 207 -7.10 10.17 -16.09
CA PHE A 207 -6.72 10.85 -14.85
C PHE A 207 -5.28 10.54 -14.42
N LEU A 208 -4.87 9.27 -14.46
CA LEU A 208 -3.50 8.86 -14.14
C LEU A 208 -2.47 9.42 -15.13
N SER A 209 -2.82 9.54 -16.41
CA SER A 209 -1.95 10.15 -17.43
C SER A 209 -1.66 11.62 -17.12
N GLU A 210 -2.68 12.37 -16.68
CA GLU A 210 -2.55 13.79 -16.31
C GLU A 210 -1.57 14.01 -15.14
N LEU A 211 -1.43 13.04 -14.23
CA LEU A 211 -0.44 13.09 -13.13
C LEU A 211 1.00 13.16 -13.63
N GLY A 212 1.26 12.72 -14.87
CA GLY A 212 2.57 12.86 -15.49
C GLY A 212 3.06 14.30 -15.49
N ALA A 213 2.17 15.29 -15.68
CA ALA A 213 2.55 16.71 -15.69
C ALA A 213 3.15 17.20 -14.34
N PHE A 214 2.85 16.49 -13.25
CA PHE A 214 3.30 16.77 -11.89
C PHE A 214 4.51 15.93 -11.50
N LEU A 215 4.81 14.83 -12.20
CA LEU A 215 5.82 13.87 -11.79
C LEU A 215 7.22 14.24 -12.30
N LYS A 216 8.23 14.17 -11.43
CA LYS A 216 9.63 14.23 -11.85
C LYS A 216 10.01 13.01 -12.72
N PRO A 217 11.06 13.11 -13.57
CA PRO A 217 11.50 11.99 -14.41
C PRO A 217 11.76 10.68 -13.65
N GLY A 218 12.36 10.75 -12.46
CA GLY A 218 12.61 9.59 -11.58
C GLY A 218 11.57 9.36 -10.49
N GLY A 219 10.44 10.10 -10.52
CA GLY A 219 9.40 10.00 -9.51
C GLY A 219 8.50 8.77 -9.70
N PHE A 220 7.71 8.48 -8.67
CA PHE A 220 6.70 7.42 -8.68
C PHE A 220 5.29 7.95 -8.39
N VAL A 221 4.30 7.39 -9.06
CA VAL A 221 2.90 7.44 -8.65
C VAL A 221 2.60 6.13 -7.93
N ALA A 222 2.13 6.22 -6.69
CA ALA A 222 1.66 5.08 -5.91
C ALA A 222 0.14 5.19 -5.76
N VAL A 223 -0.58 4.23 -6.34
CA VAL A 223 -2.02 4.10 -6.14
C VAL A 223 -2.26 2.86 -5.31
N ILE A 224 -2.98 3.01 -4.21
CA ILE A 224 -3.29 1.94 -3.26
C ILE A 224 -4.80 1.95 -3.08
N GLU A 225 -5.44 0.80 -3.19
CA GLU A 225 -6.89 0.68 -3.12
C GLU A 225 -7.31 -0.54 -2.28
N PRO A 226 -8.53 -0.57 -1.71
CA PRO A 226 -9.04 -1.76 -1.04
C PRO A 226 -8.96 -2.99 -1.94
N ALA A 227 -8.68 -4.16 -1.36
CA ALA A 227 -8.60 -5.44 -2.09
C ALA A 227 -9.98 -6.00 -2.50
N LEU A 228 -10.85 -5.16 -3.06
CA LEU A 228 -12.12 -5.59 -3.64
C LEU A 228 -11.88 -5.99 -5.09
N LYS A 229 -12.30 -7.20 -5.48
CA LYS A 229 -12.06 -7.78 -6.81
C LYS A 229 -12.37 -6.79 -7.95
N ALA A 230 -13.57 -6.20 -7.95
CA ALA A 230 -13.99 -5.24 -8.97
C ALA A 230 -13.11 -3.98 -9.04
N LEU A 231 -12.60 -3.50 -7.90
CA LEU A 231 -11.65 -2.38 -7.88
C LEU A 231 -10.28 -2.78 -8.41
N CYS A 232 -9.79 -3.95 -8.03
CA CYS A 232 -8.50 -4.47 -8.48
C CYS A 232 -8.49 -4.64 -10.00
N GLU A 233 -9.51 -5.30 -10.55
CA GLU A 233 -9.68 -5.50 -11.99
C GLU A 233 -9.75 -4.18 -12.75
N LYS A 234 -10.52 -3.22 -12.22
CA LYS A 234 -10.66 -1.90 -12.81
C LYS A 234 -9.36 -1.10 -12.79
N LEU A 235 -8.64 -1.10 -11.67
CA LEU A 235 -7.36 -0.41 -11.53
C LEU A 235 -6.34 -0.99 -12.51
N HIS A 236 -6.23 -2.32 -12.58
CA HIS A 236 -5.29 -2.97 -13.48
C HIS A 236 -5.66 -2.78 -14.96
N SER A 237 -6.94 -2.86 -15.32
CA SER A 237 -7.41 -2.50 -16.66
C SER A 237 -7.06 -1.05 -17.03
N ALA A 238 -7.23 -0.11 -16.11
CA ALA A 238 -6.86 1.29 -16.34
C ALA A 238 -5.35 1.46 -16.55
N THR A 239 -4.53 0.76 -15.76
CA THR A 239 -3.07 0.81 -15.96
C THR A 239 -2.61 0.18 -17.26
N THR A 240 -3.25 -0.89 -17.74
CA THR A 240 -2.95 -1.48 -19.05
C THR A 240 -3.18 -0.48 -20.17
N LEU A 241 -4.32 0.22 -20.16
CA LEU A 241 -4.62 1.29 -21.12
C LEU A 241 -3.58 2.42 -21.03
N LEU A 242 -3.29 2.87 -19.80
CA LEU A 242 -2.32 3.94 -19.54
C LEU A 242 -0.92 3.62 -20.08
N THR A 243 -0.41 2.41 -19.88
CA THR A 243 0.95 2.04 -20.30
C THR A 243 1.11 1.91 -21.81
N THR A 244 0.01 1.76 -22.54
CA THR A 244 -0.01 1.73 -24.01
C THR A 244 -0.07 3.14 -24.58
N GLU A 245 -0.80 4.06 -23.95
CA GLU A 245 -1.10 5.41 -24.47
C GLU A 245 -0.23 6.53 -23.86
N SER A 246 0.65 6.22 -22.91
CA SER A 246 1.42 7.23 -22.16
C SER A 246 2.86 6.78 -21.89
N PRO A 247 3.78 7.70 -21.50
CA PRO A 247 5.16 7.33 -21.15
C PRO A 247 5.28 6.60 -19.81
N PHE A 248 4.18 6.37 -19.08
CA PHE A 248 4.22 5.61 -17.84
C PHE A 248 4.55 4.14 -18.07
N LYS A 249 5.37 3.60 -17.18
CA LYS A 249 5.76 2.20 -17.10
C LYS A 249 5.26 1.63 -15.78
N LEU A 250 4.79 0.39 -15.80
CA LEU A 250 4.39 -0.32 -14.60
C LEU A 250 5.62 -0.83 -13.88
N HIS A 251 5.72 -0.54 -12.58
CA HIS A 251 6.78 -1.05 -11.71
C HIS A 251 6.24 -2.10 -10.73
N ALA A 252 4.98 -2.00 -10.34
CA ALA A 252 4.36 -2.95 -9.45
C ALA A 252 2.85 -3.00 -9.75
N PRO A 253 2.16 -4.11 -9.45
CA PRO A 253 2.56 -5.18 -8.54
C PRO A 253 3.50 -6.21 -9.18
N TYR A 254 3.70 -6.24 -10.49
CA TYR A 254 4.64 -7.19 -11.10
C TYR A 254 5.95 -6.52 -11.47
N PHE A 255 7.05 -7.24 -11.28
CA PHE A 255 8.39 -6.68 -11.46
C PHE A 255 8.88 -6.66 -12.90
N ASN A 256 8.19 -7.38 -13.78
CA ASN A 256 8.47 -7.47 -15.21
C ASN A 256 7.91 -6.30 -16.05
N GLY A 257 7.11 -5.42 -15.44
CA GLY A 257 6.50 -4.27 -16.12
C GLY A 257 5.35 -4.63 -17.08
N SER A 258 4.91 -5.88 -17.11
CA SER A 258 3.80 -6.35 -17.93
C SER A 258 2.45 -6.00 -17.28
N PRO A 259 1.38 -5.82 -18.08
CA PRO A 259 0.01 -5.79 -17.59
C PRO A 259 -0.33 -6.98 -16.68
N CYS A 260 -1.32 -6.81 -15.82
CA CYS A 260 -1.73 -7.86 -14.88
C CYS A 260 -2.31 -9.08 -15.61
N PRO A 261 -1.66 -10.27 -15.54
CA PRO A 261 -2.14 -11.47 -16.24
C PRO A 261 -3.47 -11.98 -15.68
N MET A 262 -3.80 -11.67 -14.43
CA MET A 262 -5.06 -12.06 -13.79
C MET A 262 -6.28 -11.25 -14.28
N VAL A 263 -6.08 -10.14 -15.01
CA VAL A 263 -7.19 -9.41 -15.65
C VAL A 263 -7.54 -10.02 -17.00
N SER A 264 -6.54 -10.49 -17.74
CA SER A 264 -6.72 -11.08 -19.07
C SER A 264 -7.06 -12.57 -19.02
N SER A 265 -6.68 -13.27 -17.95
CA SER A 265 -6.95 -14.69 -17.77
C SER A 265 -8.21 -14.93 -16.93
N LYS A 266 -8.88 -16.06 -17.13
CA LYS A 266 -9.93 -16.57 -16.22
C LYS A 266 -9.32 -17.11 -14.91
N SER A 267 -8.39 -16.37 -14.30
CA SER A 267 -7.73 -16.79 -13.05
C SER A 267 -8.75 -16.85 -11.92
N ARG A 268 -8.53 -17.81 -11.00
CA ARG A 268 -9.28 -17.88 -9.74
C ARG A 268 -8.89 -16.75 -8.79
N TYR A 269 -7.69 -16.19 -8.95
CA TYR A 269 -7.16 -15.11 -8.14
C TYR A 269 -7.34 -13.77 -8.85
N TYR A 270 -7.27 -12.68 -8.07
CA TYR A 270 -7.17 -11.31 -8.58
C TYR A 270 -5.99 -10.64 -7.89
N SER A 271 -5.38 -9.65 -8.55
CA SER A 271 -4.17 -8.98 -8.07
C SER A 271 -4.45 -8.09 -6.85
N HIS A 272 -3.85 -8.47 -5.73
CA HIS A 272 -3.86 -7.77 -4.45
C HIS A 272 -2.72 -8.31 -3.57
N GLU A 273 -2.43 -7.62 -2.48
CA GLU A 273 -1.48 -7.93 -1.44
C GLU A 273 -2.21 -8.38 -0.17
N VAL A 274 -1.58 -9.26 0.60
CA VAL A 274 -2.03 -9.61 1.95
C VAL A 274 -0.80 -9.62 2.84
N ARG A 275 -0.79 -8.74 3.84
CA ARG A 275 0.37 -8.51 4.70
C ARG A 275 -0.04 -8.63 6.16
N ARG A 276 0.63 -9.50 6.92
CA ARG A 276 0.44 -9.54 8.38
C ARG A 276 0.89 -8.21 8.99
N ILE A 277 0.21 -7.75 10.02
CA ILE A 277 0.55 -6.54 10.77
C ILE A 277 0.36 -6.80 12.25
N ILE A 278 1.11 -6.07 13.07
CA ILE A 278 0.86 -5.99 14.50
C ILE A 278 -0.17 -4.87 14.69
N PRO A 279 -1.40 -5.18 15.12
CA PRO A 279 -2.39 -4.15 15.35
C PRO A 279 -1.99 -3.28 16.56
N PRO A 280 -2.24 -1.98 16.52
CA PRO A 280 -2.12 -1.11 17.69
C PRO A 280 -3.07 -1.56 18.82
N THR A 281 -2.73 -1.25 20.08
CA THR A 281 -3.48 -1.68 21.27
C THR A 281 -4.94 -1.20 21.25
N ILE A 282 -5.17 0.05 20.86
CA ILE A 282 -6.51 0.65 20.71
C ILE A 282 -7.30 -0.06 19.61
N VAL A 283 -6.65 -0.49 18.52
CA VAL A 283 -7.31 -1.29 17.46
C VAL A 283 -7.73 -2.65 18.01
N GLU A 284 -6.91 -3.30 18.82
CA GLU A 284 -7.28 -4.56 19.50
C GLU A 284 -8.51 -4.36 20.41
N LYS A 285 -8.50 -3.32 21.26
CA LYS A 285 -9.65 -2.99 22.14
C LYS A 285 -10.93 -2.68 21.35
N LEU A 286 -10.82 -1.95 20.25
CA LEU A 286 -11.97 -1.61 19.41
C LEU A 286 -12.60 -2.85 18.76
N THR A 287 -11.80 -3.86 18.41
CA THR A 287 -12.26 -5.01 17.63
C THR A 287 -12.65 -6.23 18.42
N GLN A 288 -12.27 -6.31 19.70
CA GLN A 288 -12.62 -7.43 20.58
C GLN A 288 -14.11 -7.85 20.47
N PRO A 289 -15.11 -6.93 20.50
CA PRO A 289 -16.51 -7.31 20.31
C PRO A 289 -16.97 -7.40 18.84
N LEU A 290 -16.21 -6.83 17.89
CA LEU A 290 -16.61 -6.75 16.47
C LEU A 290 -16.17 -7.97 15.64
N GLY A 291 -15.23 -8.78 16.14
CA GLY A 291 -14.72 -9.95 15.43
C GLY A 291 -14.02 -9.64 14.10
N LEU A 292 -13.60 -8.38 13.88
CA LEU A 292 -12.97 -7.95 12.63
C LEU A 292 -11.53 -8.46 12.54
N ALA A 293 -11.12 -8.92 11.36
CA ALA A 293 -9.73 -9.29 11.11
C ALA A 293 -8.81 -8.06 11.16
N ILE A 294 -7.83 -8.07 12.07
CA ILE A 294 -6.93 -6.92 12.32
C ILE A 294 -5.45 -7.23 12.22
N ARG A 295 -5.08 -8.51 12.17
CA ARG A 295 -3.69 -8.96 12.09
C ARG A 295 -3.18 -9.08 10.66
N GLU A 296 -4.02 -8.74 9.69
CA GLU A 296 -3.68 -8.68 8.27
C GLU A 296 -4.29 -7.43 7.63
N THR A 297 -3.57 -6.86 6.68
CA THR A 297 -4.09 -5.83 5.78
C THR A 297 -4.11 -6.35 4.36
N LYS A 298 -5.20 -6.05 3.65
CA LYS A 298 -5.43 -6.47 2.26
C LYS A 298 -5.66 -5.24 1.40
N PHE A 299 -4.89 -5.10 0.34
CA PHE A 299 -4.96 -3.94 -0.55
C PHE A 299 -4.51 -4.33 -1.95
N SER A 300 -4.99 -3.64 -2.97
CA SER A 300 -4.38 -3.65 -4.30
C SER A 300 -3.53 -2.40 -4.44
N PHE A 301 -2.53 -2.46 -5.32
CA PHE A 301 -1.72 -1.30 -5.58
C PHE A 301 -1.10 -1.36 -6.98
N VAL A 302 -0.70 -0.20 -7.47
CA VAL A 302 0.17 -0.05 -8.63
C VAL A 302 1.25 0.99 -8.34
N LEU A 303 2.47 0.72 -8.82
CA LEU A 303 3.54 1.71 -8.88
C LEU A 303 3.79 2.05 -10.35
N LEU A 304 3.74 3.33 -10.67
CA LEU A 304 3.96 3.85 -12.02
C LEU A 304 5.11 4.84 -11.99
N SER A 305 5.97 4.82 -13.01
CA SER A 305 7.02 5.81 -13.21
C SER A 305 7.25 6.04 -14.70
N ARG A 306 7.95 7.12 -15.07
CA ARG A 306 8.44 7.33 -16.44
C ARG A 306 9.71 6.55 -16.72
N LYS A 307 10.44 6.16 -15.68
CA LYS A 307 11.63 5.31 -15.79
C LYS A 307 11.22 3.89 -16.11
N ASN A 308 12.04 3.19 -16.88
CA ASN A 308 11.89 1.74 -17.06
C ASN A 308 12.07 1.00 -15.72
N PRO A 309 11.30 -0.09 -15.49
CA PRO A 309 11.51 -0.96 -14.35
C PRO A 309 12.90 -1.58 -14.35
N VAL A 310 13.41 -1.92 -13.16
CA VAL A 310 14.59 -2.79 -13.03
C VAL A 310 14.30 -4.09 -13.77
N SER A 311 15.25 -4.51 -14.62
CA SER A 311 15.08 -5.73 -15.42
C SER A 311 15.35 -6.97 -14.58
N PHE A 312 14.51 -7.99 -14.76
CA PHE A 312 14.67 -9.32 -14.19
C PHE A 312 14.63 -10.35 -15.34
N PRO A 313 15.19 -11.56 -15.14
CA PRO A 313 15.07 -12.65 -16.11
C PRO A 313 13.60 -12.89 -16.49
N LYS A 314 13.34 -13.08 -17.78
CA LYS A 314 12.00 -13.33 -18.33
C LYS A 314 11.71 -14.83 -18.34
N ASP A 315 11.82 -15.45 -17.17
CA ASP A 315 11.63 -16.88 -16.96
C ASP A 315 11.11 -17.12 -15.51
N PRO A 316 10.85 -18.38 -15.11
CA PRO A 316 10.37 -18.70 -13.76
C PRO A 316 11.35 -18.44 -12.60
N SER A 317 12.60 -18.04 -12.87
CA SER A 317 13.63 -17.83 -11.83
C SER A 317 13.32 -16.68 -10.87
N VAL A 318 12.42 -15.77 -11.24
CA VAL A 318 11.91 -14.74 -10.33
C VAL A 318 10.40 -14.81 -10.30
N VAL A 319 9.81 -14.83 -9.10
CA VAL A 319 8.37 -15.03 -8.91
C VAL A 319 7.83 -14.16 -7.79
N ARG A 320 6.68 -13.50 -8.02
CA ARG A 320 5.88 -12.85 -6.97
C ARG A 320 4.75 -13.78 -6.55
N LEU A 321 4.64 -14.04 -5.24
CA LEU A 321 3.57 -14.85 -4.67
C LEU A 321 2.23 -14.12 -4.83
N VAL A 322 1.23 -14.76 -5.44
CA VAL A 322 -0.14 -14.20 -5.59
C VAL A 322 -1.21 -15.05 -4.90
N SER A 323 -0.83 -16.10 -4.19
CA SER A 323 -1.69 -16.85 -3.28
C SER A 323 -1.01 -17.05 -1.92
N PRO A 324 -1.77 -17.39 -0.86
CA PRO A 324 -1.19 -17.94 0.36
C PRO A 324 -0.45 -19.25 0.07
N LEU A 325 0.51 -19.61 0.94
CA LEU A 325 1.10 -20.94 0.94
C LEU A 325 0.09 -21.98 1.41
N LYS A 326 -0.04 -23.06 0.65
CA LYS A 326 -0.84 -24.23 1.00
C LYS A 326 0.10 -25.37 1.37
N LYS A 327 -0.11 -25.97 2.54
CA LYS A 327 0.60 -27.18 2.97
C LYS A 327 -0.09 -28.42 2.40
N SER A 328 0.67 -29.32 1.79
CA SER A 328 0.20 -30.63 1.32
C SER A 328 1.12 -31.75 1.83
N LYS A 329 0.78 -33.01 1.51
CA LYS A 329 1.64 -34.16 1.81
C LYS A 329 2.92 -34.05 0.98
N GLY A 330 4.06 -33.85 1.63
CA GLY A 330 5.37 -33.81 0.99
C GLY A 330 5.80 -32.45 0.39
N ALA A 331 4.91 -31.46 0.26
CA ALA A 331 5.24 -30.17 -0.32
C ALA A 331 4.52 -28.97 0.34
N TYR A 332 4.99 -27.77 0.03
CA TYR A 332 4.22 -26.53 0.12
C TYR A 332 3.97 -26.02 -1.29
N SER A 333 2.78 -25.52 -1.58
CA SER A 333 2.47 -24.95 -2.88
C SER A 333 1.90 -23.54 -2.79
N PHE A 334 2.14 -22.74 -3.83
CA PHE A 334 1.54 -21.43 -4.01
C PHE A 334 1.39 -21.12 -5.51
N VAL A 335 0.56 -20.15 -5.84
CA VAL A 335 0.46 -19.59 -7.19
C VAL A 335 1.28 -18.31 -7.24
N GLY A 336 2.06 -18.15 -8.30
CA GLY A 336 2.94 -17.01 -8.50
C GLY A 336 2.91 -16.48 -9.93
N ILE A 337 3.26 -15.20 -10.09
CA ILE A 337 3.50 -14.59 -11.40
C ILE A 337 5.02 -14.46 -11.59
N SER A 338 5.49 -15.02 -12.69
CA SER A 338 6.91 -15.15 -13.02
C SER A 338 7.45 -13.95 -13.81
N GLY A 339 8.76 -13.90 -14.07
CA GLY A 339 9.39 -12.84 -14.85
C GLY A 339 8.90 -12.74 -16.29
N ASP A 340 8.42 -13.84 -16.87
CA ASP A 340 7.76 -13.90 -18.18
C ASP A 340 6.26 -13.50 -18.16
N ALA A 341 5.75 -13.07 -17.01
CA ALA A 341 4.36 -12.69 -16.78
C ALA A 341 3.33 -13.84 -16.79
N GLU A 342 3.78 -15.09 -16.77
CA GLU A 342 2.89 -16.24 -16.70
C GLU A 342 2.51 -16.60 -15.26
N GLU A 343 1.26 -17.01 -15.08
CA GLU A 343 0.74 -17.59 -13.84
C GLU A 343 1.08 -19.08 -13.78
N ARG A 344 1.81 -19.48 -12.73
CA ARG A 344 2.20 -20.88 -12.49
C ARG A 344 1.94 -21.30 -11.06
N THR A 345 1.79 -22.61 -10.87
CA THR A 345 1.85 -23.22 -9.54
C THR A 345 3.31 -23.54 -9.22
N PHE A 346 3.76 -23.17 -8.02
CA PHE A 346 5.09 -23.46 -7.51
C PHE A 346 4.98 -24.42 -6.34
N GLU A 347 5.77 -25.51 -6.37
CA GLU A 347 5.82 -26.53 -5.34
C GLU A 347 7.20 -26.64 -4.71
N ILE A 348 7.30 -26.31 -3.42
CA ILE A 348 8.52 -26.47 -2.63
C ILE A 348 8.50 -27.85 -1.96
N GLN A 349 9.44 -28.70 -2.34
CA GLN A 349 9.55 -30.06 -1.79
C GLN A 349 10.06 -30.04 -0.34
N ARG A 350 9.54 -30.94 0.51
CA ARG A 350 9.87 -30.99 1.94
C ARG A 350 10.93 -32.01 2.33
N ARG A 351 11.40 -32.85 1.40
CA ARG A 351 12.32 -33.94 1.70
C ARG A 351 13.62 -33.38 2.31
N GLY A 352 13.97 -33.86 3.51
CA GLY A 352 15.18 -33.41 4.23
C GLY A 352 15.09 -32.03 4.90
N MET A 353 13.89 -31.46 5.11
CA MET A 353 13.73 -30.17 5.79
C MET A 353 13.90 -30.26 7.32
N THR A 354 14.70 -29.35 7.88
CA THR A 354 14.82 -29.13 9.33
C THR A 354 13.76 -28.15 9.84
N VAL A 355 13.55 -28.07 11.17
CA VAL A 355 12.60 -27.15 11.82
C VAL A 355 12.86 -25.68 11.44
N VAL A 356 14.13 -25.26 11.33
CA VAL A 356 14.51 -23.91 10.91
C VAL A 356 14.03 -23.61 9.49
N LYS A 357 14.17 -24.59 8.58
CA LYS A 357 13.70 -24.48 7.19
C LYS A 357 12.18 -24.35 7.12
N TYR A 358 11.43 -25.01 8.00
CA TYR A 358 9.97 -24.84 8.09
C TYR A 358 9.58 -23.41 8.46
N LYS A 359 10.21 -22.84 9.49
CA LYS A 359 9.95 -21.46 9.93
C LYS A 359 10.24 -20.45 8.82
N ARG A 360 11.23 -20.70 7.95
CA ARG A 360 11.52 -19.86 6.78
C ARG A 360 10.34 -19.83 5.80
N LEU A 361 9.72 -20.99 5.53
CA LEU A 361 8.57 -21.09 4.62
C LEU A 361 7.30 -20.46 5.21
N GLU A 362 7.02 -20.64 6.50
CA GLU A 362 5.83 -20.08 7.16
C GLU A 362 5.84 -18.54 7.26
N ARG A 363 7.00 -17.93 7.01
CA ARG A 363 7.15 -16.48 6.88
C ARG A 363 6.82 -15.96 5.48
N LEU A 364 6.72 -16.83 4.47
CA LEU A 364 6.33 -16.43 3.13
C LEU A 364 4.88 -15.96 3.10
N GLU A 365 4.68 -14.82 2.44
CA GLU A 365 3.38 -14.19 2.33
C GLU A 365 3.08 -13.83 0.88
N ARG A 366 1.80 -13.64 0.60
CA ARG A 366 1.35 -13.09 -0.66
C ARG A 366 2.02 -11.72 -0.87
N GLY A 367 2.61 -11.56 -2.05
CA GLY A 367 3.35 -10.38 -2.48
C GLY A 367 4.86 -10.44 -2.25
N ASP A 368 5.37 -11.45 -1.53
CA ASP A 368 6.83 -11.68 -1.49
C ASP A 368 7.35 -11.98 -2.91
N VAL A 369 8.57 -11.54 -3.20
CA VAL A 369 9.27 -11.85 -4.45
C VAL A 369 10.44 -12.76 -4.13
N LEU A 370 10.50 -13.91 -4.81
CA LEU A 370 11.55 -14.90 -4.65
C LEU A 370 12.43 -14.96 -5.90
N ARG A 371 13.71 -15.26 -5.71
CA ARG A 371 14.62 -15.74 -6.75
C ARG A 371 14.84 -17.22 -6.54
N LEU A 372 14.52 -18.03 -7.54
CA LEU A 372 14.82 -19.46 -7.52
C LEU A 372 16.29 -19.68 -7.86
N VAL A 373 16.91 -20.61 -7.14
CA VAL A 373 18.30 -21.05 -7.36
C VAL A 373 18.33 -22.40 -8.06
N LYS A 374 17.41 -23.31 -7.68
CA LYS A 374 17.29 -24.64 -8.29
C LYS A 374 15.84 -25.04 -8.44
N TRP A 375 15.39 -25.21 -9.67
CA TRP A 375 14.02 -25.59 -9.99
C TRP A 375 13.94 -26.47 -11.24
N GLU A 376 12.80 -27.12 -11.41
CA GLU A 376 12.41 -27.88 -12.59
C GLU A 376 11.06 -27.37 -13.08
N SER A 377 10.95 -27.09 -14.38
CA SER A 377 9.69 -26.66 -15.01
C SER A 377 8.98 -27.84 -15.69
N LEU A 378 7.70 -28.02 -15.35
CA LEU A 378 6.79 -28.96 -15.97
C LEU A 378 5.75 -28.16 -16.77
N GLU A 379 6.14 -27.67 -17.94
CA GLU A 379 5.37 -26.67 -18.70
C GLU A 379 3.95 -27.13 -19.08
N LYS A 380 3.75 -28.42 -19.38
CA LYS A 380 2.42 -28.99 -19.67
C LYS A 380 1.43 -28.81 -18.52
N GLU A 381 1.92 -28.73 -17.29
CA GLU A 381 1.13 -28.60 -16.07
C GLU A 381 1.14 -27.17 -15.49
N ARG A 382 1.87 -26.23 -16.13
CA ARG A 382 2.17 -24.90 -15.57
C ARG A 382 2.71 -24.98 -14.14
N LEU A 383 3.54 -26.00 -13.88
CA LEU A 383 4.07 -26.34 -12.58
C LEU A 383 5.58 -26.11 -12.54
N VAL A 384 6.06 -25.47 -11.48
CA VAL A 384 7.48 -25.29 -11.18
C VAL A 384 7.80 -25.97 -9.87
N ARG A 385 8.68 -26.97 -9.88
CA ARG A 385 9.14 -27.66 -8.68
C ARG A 385 10.42 -27.04 -8.16
N ILE A 386 10.38 -26.58 -6.92
CA ILE A 386 11.51 -26.02 -6.18
C ILE A 386 12.07 -27.13 -5.29
N ALA A 387 13.35 -27.43 -5.47
CA ALA A 387 13.97 -28.65 -4.92
C ALA A 387 13.87 -28.74 -3.39
N ASN A 388 13.96 -27.62 -2.67
CA ASN A 388 13.82 -27.51 -1.22
C ASN A 388 13.76 -26.02 -0.79
N ALA A 389 13.68 -25.76 0.52
CA ALA A 389 13.62 -24.41 1.08
C ALA A 389 14.94 -23.59 1.02
N GLU A 390 16.04 -24.16 0.52
CA GLU A 390 17.30 -23.47 0.23
C GLU A 390 17.43 -23.13 -1.26
N ALA A 391 16.58 -23.72 -2.11
CA ALA A 391 16.59 -23.51 -3.54
C ALA A 391 15.92 -22.19 -3.98
N PHE A 392 15.77 -21.23 -3.06
CA PHE A 392 15.34 -19.88 -3.36
C PHE A 392 15.86 -18.86 -2.33
N ASP A 393 15.94 -17.62 -2.76
CA ASP A 393 16.19 -16.43 -1.96
C ASP A 393 14.97 -15.50 -1.97
N VAL A 394 14.77 -14.75 -0.88
CA VAL A 394 13.74 -13.71 -0.83
C VAL A 394 14.37 -12.43 -1.39
N LEU A 395 13.98 -12.05 -2.60
CA LEU A 395 14.42 -10.80 -3.22
C LEU A 395 13.73 -9.58 -2.63
N TRP A 396 12.44 -9.73 -2.35
CA TRP A 396 11.66 -8.66 -1.77
C TRP A 396 10.65 -9.20 -0.76
N ARG A 397 10.71 -8.60 0.42
CA ARG A 397 9.69 -8.66 1.45
C ARG A 397 9.82 -7.38 2.28
N PRO A 398 8.71 -6.68 2.57
CA PRO A 398 8.77 -5.56 3.51
C PRO A 398 9.22 -6.06 4.87
N LEU A 399 10.29 -5.46 5.40
CA LEU A 399 10.88 -5.84 6.68
C LEU A 399 9.92 -5.48 7.82
N ARG A 400 9.75 -6.40 8.77
CA ARG A 400 8.83 -6.31 9.90
C ARG A 400 9.47 -6.77 11.18
#